data_AF-E0S700-F1
#
_entry.id   AF-E0S700-F1
#
_cell.length_a   1.000
_cell.length_b   1.000
_cell.length_c   1.000
_cell.angle_alpha   90.00
_cell.angle_beta   90.00
_cell.angle_gamma   90.00
#
_symmetry.space_group_name_H-M   'P 1'
#
loop_
_entity.id
_entity.type
_entity.pdbx_description
1 polymer ?
#
loop_
_entity_poly.entity_id
_entity_poly.type
_entity_poly.pdbx_seq_one_letter_code
_entity_poly.pdbx_strand_id
1 'polypeptide(L)'
;MKSYKVFKKPYVLIEDFKNKFQPFYKEYVNSDAPKLHLDSPTLCCPFQATKKYKQSNKRRHTREGFCEICYTRFSNYEEHIKEFEHREFAKDNSNYKKLDAFISTSAFESASVSEEYTPQSPTFRMTPASSGRNHPGVCSNGNEKYSQTLHFSPISTEDCREQEVVLFDHFIAEVFDK
;
A
#
# COMPACT_ATOMS: atom_id res chain seq x y z
N MET A 1 40.40 -13.22 1.82
CA MET A 1 40.43 -11.74 1.81
C MET A 1 39.01 -11.24 1.99
N LYS A 2 38.76 -10.34 2.94
CA LYS A 2 37.42 -9.74 3.11
C LYS A 2 37.15 -8.85 1.88
N SER A 3 36.04 -9.07 1.17
CA SER A 3 35.61 -8.18 0.11
C SER A 3 34.93 -6.97 0.74
N TYR A 4 35.39 -5.77 0.42
CA TYR A 4 34.78 -4.54 0.88
C TYR A 4 34.08 -3.87 -0.30
N LYS A 5 32.87 -3.37 -0.07
CA LYS A 5 32.15 -2.55 -1.02
C LYS A 5 32.22 -1.09 -0.58
N VAL A 6 32.63 -0.22 -1.50
CA VAL A 6 32.67 1.23 -1.30
C VAL A 6 31.56 1.86 -2.14
N PHE A 7 30.61 2.52 -1.49
CA PHE A 7 29.53 3.26 -2.18
C PHE A 7 30.05 4.63 -2.62
N LYS A 8 29.76 5.02 -3.87
CA LYS A 8 30.23 6.30 -4.45
C LYS A 8 29.12 7.34 -4.51
N LYS A 9 27.85 6.91 -4.47
CA LYS A 9 26.66 7.75 -4.58
C LYS A 9 25.82 7.64 -3.32
N PRO A 10 24.81 8.52 -3.11
CA PRO A 10 23.86 8.37 -2.02
C PRO A 10 23.26 6.96 -1.99
N TYR A 11 23.22 6.36 -0.81
CA TYR A 11 22.80 4.98 -0.62
C TYR A 11 22.00 4.80 0.66
N VAL A 12 21.22 3.73 0.70
CA VAL A 12 20.62 3.18 1.92
C VAL A 12 21.22 1.79 2.10
N LEU A 13 21.81 1.54 3.27
CA LEU A 13 22.34 0.25 3.69
C LEU A 13 21.54 -0.23 4.89
N ILE A 14 21.03 -1.45 4.83
CA ILE A 14 20.27 -2.08 5.90
C ILE A 14 21.03 -3.31 6.35
N GLU A 15 21.32 -3.35 7.65
CA GLU A 15 22.10 -4.40 8.30
C GLU A 15 21.35 -4.88 9.54
N ASP A 16 21.43 -6.17 9.80
CA ASP A 16 20.98 -6.72 11.07
C ASP A 16 22.00 -6.36 12.15
N PHE A 17 21.55 -5.78 13.27
CA PHE A 17 22.41 -5.40 14.37
C PHE A 17 23.15 -6.59 15.02
N LYS A 18 22.59 -7.81 14.90
CA LYS A 18 23.24 -9.04 15.33
C LYS A 18 24.13 -9.67 14.26
N ASN A 19 24.21 -9.07 13.06
CA ASN A 19 24.94 -9.57 11.91
C ASN A 19 24.60 -11.02 11.52
N LYS A 20 23.36 -11.46 11.74
CA LYS A 20 22.89 -12.81 11.40
C LYS A 20 22.50 -12.94 9.93
N PHE A 21 22.01 -11.85 9.34
CA PHE A 21 21.51 -11.84 7.97
C PHE A 21 22.44 -11.03 7.06
N GLN A 22 22.42 -11.39 5.77
CA GLN A 22 23.21 -10.69 4.75
C GLN A 22 22.73 -9.23 4.62
N PRO A 23 23.63 -8.24 4.76
CA PRO A 23 23.34 -6.84 4.44
C PRO A 23 22.81 -6.67 3.02
N PHE A 24 21.88 -5.74 2.84
CA PHE A 24 21.43 -5.32 1.53
C PHE A 24 21.38 -3.80 1.43
N TYR A 25 21.53 -3.28 0.22
CA TYR A 25 21.66 -1.85 0.00
C TYR A 25 21.00 -1.43 -1.32
N LYS A 26 20.62 -0.15 -1.38
CA LYS A 26 20.22 0.54 -2.60
C LYS A 26 21.10 1.77 -2.78
N GLU A 27 21.93 1.77 -3.82
CA GLU A 27 22.69 2.95 -4.24
C GLU A 27 21.90 3.66 -5.34
N TYR A 28 21.65 4.96 -5.18
CA TYR A 28 20.88 5.76 -6.13
C TYR A 28 21.78 6.26 -7.26
N VAL A 29 21.37 5.99 -8.50
CA VAL A 29 22.05 6.44 -9.71
C VAL A 29 21.37 7.73 -10.20
N ASN A 30 22.11 8.63 -10.86
CA ASN A 30 21.59 9.77 -11.64
C ASN A 30 20.43 10.59 -11.02
N SER A 31 20.51 10.93 -9.73
CA SER A 31 19.46 11.67 -9.00
C SER A 31 18.11 10.97 -8.86
N ASP A 32 18.07 9.64 -9.01
CA ASP A 32 16.88 8.79 -8.83
C ASP A 32 16.50 8.58 -7.35
N ALA A 33 17.15 9.30 -6.44
CA ALA A 33 16.72 9.36 -5.05
C ALA A 33 15.28 9.92 -4.99
N PRO A 34 14.38 9.34 -4.17
CA PRO A 34 13.00 9.82 -4.08
C PRO A 34 12.97 11.31 -3.75
N LYS A 35 12.29 12.10 -4.58
CA LYS A 35 12.04 13.52 -4.35
C LYS A 35 10.56 13.73 -4.15
N LEU A 36 10.21 14.52 -3.14
CA LEU A 36 8.83 14.88 -2.87
C LEU A 36 8.42 16.04 -3.79
N HIS A 37 7.42 15.81 -4.63
CA HIS A 37 6.85 16.80 -5.53
C HIS A 37 5.53 17.31 -4.96
N LEU A 38 5.57 18.47 -4.30
CA LEU A 38 4.38 19.09 -3.68
C LEU A 38 3.42 19.67 -4.72
N ASP A 39 3.90 19.95 -5.93
CA ASP A 39 3.10 20.48 -7.05
C ASP A 39 2.40 19.38 -7.86
N SER A 40 2.45 18.13 -7.39
CA SER A 40 1.81 17.01 -8.08
C SER A 40 0.29 17.18 -8.10
N PRO A 41 -0.40 16.81 -9.20
CA PRO A 41 -1.86 16.78 -9.21
C PRO A 41 -2.42 15.93 -8.07
N THR A 42 -3.60 16.31 -7.56
CA THR A 42 -4.30 15.53 -6.54
C THR A 42 -4.51 14.09 -7.01
N LEU A 43 -4.46 13.14 -6.07
CA LEU A 43 -4.59 11.70 -6.34
C LEU A 43 -3.44 11.07 -7.17
N CYS A 44 -2.33 11.79 -7.39
CA CYS A 44 -1.09 11.23 -7.95
C CYS A 44 -0.06 10.90 -6.86
N CYS A 45 0.86 9.97 -7.14
CA CYS A 45 1.97 9.68 -6.24
C CYS A 45 2.98 10.85 -6.22
N PRO A 46 3.27 11.46 -5.05
CA PRO A 46 4.12 12.65 -4.96
C PRO A 46 5.61 12.35 -5.18
N PHE A 47 6.01 11.08 -5.33
CA PHE A 47 7.37 10.67 -5.71
C PHE A 47 7.51 10.42 -7.22
N GLN A 48 6.45 10.66 -8.00
CA GLN A 48 6.44 10.50 -9.45
C GLN A 48 6.28 11.85 -10.13
N ALA A 49 7.39 12.44 -10.58
CA ALA A 49 7.42 13.77 -11.18
C ALA A 49 6.45 13.97 -12.37
N THR A 50 6.13 12.93 -13.15
CA THR A 50 5.48 13.11 -14.48
C THR A 50 4.47 12.03 -14.87
N LYS A 51 3.98 11.17 -13.96
CA LYS A 51 2.97 10.17 -14.36
C LYS A 51 1.60 10.81 -14.54
N LYS A 52 1.26 11.11 -15.80
CA LYS A 52 -0.15 11.21 -16.23
C LYS A 52 -0.79 9.84 -16.09
N TYR A 53 -2.05 9.78 -15.66
CA TYR A 53 -2.85 8.55 -15.61
C TYR A 53 -2.90 7.93 -17.03
N LYS A 54 -1.97 7.01 -17.33
CA LYS A 54 -2.01 6.24 -18.56
C LYS A 54 -3.02 5.13 -18.34
N GLN A 55 -4.20 5.25 -18.94
CA GLN A 55 -5.09 4.11 -19.14
C GLN A 55 -4.26 3.02 -19.84
N SER A 56 -3.91 2.00 -19.09
CA SER A 56 -2.95 1.02 -19.55
C SER A 56 -3.69 0.09 -20.51
N ASN A 57 -3.53 0.30 -21.83
CA ASN A 57 -3.76 -0.73 -22.84
C ASN A 57 -2.65 -1.81 -22.74
N LYS A 58 -2.39 -2.31 -21.53
CA LYS A 58 -1.43 -3.37 -21.28
C LYS A 58 -2.04 -4.66 -21.79
N ARG A 59 -1.51 -5.12 -22.93
CA ARG A 59 -1.56 -6.53 -23.32
C ARG A 59 -1.21 -7.35 -22.07
N ARG A 60 -2.00 -8.37 -21.77
CA ARG A 60 -1.80 -9.28 -20.64
C ARG A 60 -0.42 -9.91 -20.80
N HIS A 61 0.59 -9.29 -20.20
CA HIS A 61 1.92 -9.86 -20.14
C HIS A 61 1.80 -11.19 -19.39
N THR A 62 2.50 -12.22 -19.86
CA THR A 62 2.60 -13.49 -19.15
C THR A 62 3.10 -13.18 -17.74
N ARG A 63 2.31 -13.54 -16.73
CA ARG A 63 2.67 -13.33 -15.33
C ARG A 63 3.58 -14.49 -14.96
N GLU A 64 4.85 -14.22 -14.73
CA GLU A 64 5.77 -15.16 -14.08
C GLU A 64 5.62 -15.05 -12.56
N GLY A 65 5.99 -16.10 -11.84
CA GLY A 65 5.83 -16.13 -10.39
C GLY A 65 6.33 -17.42 -9.76
N PHE A 66 5.99 -17.59 -8.48
CA PHE A 66 6.23 -18.81 -7.72
C PHE A 66 4.89 -19.37 -7.27
N CYS A 67 4.69 -20.67 -7.47
CA CYS A 67 3.49 -21.36 -7.03
C CYS A 67 3.75 -21.99 -5.66
N GLU A 68 2.96 -21.59 -4.66
CA GLU A 68 3.06 -22.12 -3.29
C GLU A 68 2.49 -23.54 -3.16
N ILE A 69 1.65 -23.97 -4.11
CA ILE A 69 1.11 -25.33 -4.16
C ILE A 69 2.15 -26.30 -4.70
N CYS A 70 2.74 -25.96 -5.84
CA CYS A 70 3.70 -26.82 -6.55
C CYS A 70 5.16 -26.58 -6.11
N TYR A 71 5.41 -25.57 -5.27
CA TYR A 71 6.73 -25.14 -4.82
C TYR A 71 7.74 -24.89 -5.97
N THR A 72 7.25 -24.39 -7.10
CA THR A 72 8.05 -24.16 -8.31
C THR A 72 7.88 -22.75 -8.86
N ARG A 73 8.91 -22.24 -9.55
CA ARG A 73 8.81 -21.00 -10.33
C ARG A 73 8.22 -21.32 -11.69
N PHE A 74 7.24 -20.52 -12.12
CA PHE A 74 6.64 -20.61 -13.45
C PHE A 74 6.87 -19.32 -14.23
N SER A 75 7.07 -19.44 -15.54
CA SER A 75 7.22 -18.28 -16.44
C SER A 75 5.88 -17.76 -16.95
N ASN A 76 4.85 -18.61 -16.97
CA ASN A 76 3.52 -18.27 -17.45
C ASN A 76 2.43 -18.87 -16.56
N TYR A 77 1.71 -18.00 -15.86
CA TYR A 77 0.58 -18.36 -15.01
C TYR A 77 -0.48 -19.22 -15.73
N GLU A 78 -0.89 -18.83 -16.93
CA GLU A 78 -2.01 -19.47 -17.66
C GLU A 78 -1.68 -20.89 -18.14
N GLU A 79 -0.39 -21.18 -18.31
CA GLU A 79 0.11 -22.50 -18.63
C GLU A 79 0.26 -23.33 -17.36
N HIS A 80 0.89 -22.77 -16.33
CA HIS A 80 1.14 -23.45 -15.06
C HIS A 80 -0.14 -24.00 -14.40
N ILE A 81 -1.23 -23.23 -14.36
CA ILE A 81 -2.48 -23.69 -13.74
C ILE A 81 -3.15 -24.86 -14.52
N LYS A 82 -2.72 -25.10 -15.76
CA LYS A 82 -3.20 -26.22 -16.60
C LYS A 82 -2.29 -27.45 -16.49
N GLU A 83 -1.12 -27.33 -15.88
CA GLU A 83 -0.20 -28.44 -15.66
C GLU A 83 -0.84 -29.49 -14.75
N PHE A 84 -0.41 -30.74 -14.95
CA PHE A 84 -0.99 -31.89 -14.26
C PHE A 84 -0.92 -31.75 -12.74
N GLU A 85 0.25 -31.45 -12.19
CA GLU A 85 0.46 -31.37 -10.74
C GLU A 85 -0.47 -30.34 -10.07
N HIS A 86 -0.55 -29.13 -10.64
CA HIS A 86 -1.42 -28.08 -10.12
C HIS A 86 -2.91 -28.49 -10.19
N ARG A 87 -3.32 -29.11 -11.31
CA ARG A 87 -4.70 -29.55 -11.51
C ARG A 87 -5.11 -30.66 -10.56
N GLU A 88 -4.24 -31.64 -10.31
CA GLU A 88 -4.56 -32.72 -9.38
C GLU A 88 -4.67 -32.22 -7.95
N PHE A 89 -3.77 -31.32 -7.53
CA PHE A 89 -3.90 -30.66 -6.24
C PHE A 89 -5.22 -29.87 -6.14
N ALA A 90 -5.56 -29.10 -7.17
CA ALA A 90 -6.76 -28.25 -7.20
C ALA A 90 -8.08 -29.05 -7.19
N LYS A 91 -8.08 -30.28 -7.71
CA LYS A 91 -9.28 -31.15 -7.71
C LYS A 91 -9.48 -31.89 -6.40
N ASP A 92 -8.43 -32.08 -5.61
CA ASP A 92 -8.54 -32.78 -4.34
C ASP A 92 -9.07 -31.83 -3.26
N ASN A 93 -10.36 -31.97 -2.96
CA ASN A 93 -11.06 -31.21 -1.92
C ASN A 93 -10.39 -31.35 -0.54
N SER A 94 -9.63 -32.42 -0.30
CA SER A 94 -8.93 -32.60 0.97
C SER A 94 -7.89 -31.51 1.23
N ASN A 95 -7.31 -30.93 0.18
CA ASN A 95 -6.34 -29.82 0.25
C ASN A 95 -6.97 -28.50 0.72
N TYR A 96 -8.29 -28.34 0.59
CA TYR A 96 -9.01 -27.11 0.88
C TYR A 96 -9.86 -27.19 2.16
N LYS A 97 -9.85 -28.30 2.90
CA LYS A 97 -10.66 -28.53 4.11
C LYS A 97 -10.59 -27.42 5.15
N LYS A 98 -9.40 -26.84 5.38
CA LYS A 98 -9.25 -25.73 6.35
C LYS A 98 -9.99 -24.48 5.89
N LEU A 99 -9.98 -24.20 4.58
CA LEU A 99 -10.73 -23.10 3.99
C LEU A 99 -12.22 -23.38 4.05
N ASP A 100 -12.67 -24.60 3.75
CA ASP A 100 -14.08 -24.99 3.84
C ASP A 100 -14.61 -24.87 5.27
N ALA A 101 -13.83 -25.29 6.27
CA ALA A 101 -14.17 -25.13 7.68
C ALA A 101 -14.26 -23.65 8.09
N PHE A 102 -13.34 -22.82 7.61
CA PHE A 102 -13.38 -21.38 7.84
C PHE A 102 -14.61 -20.73 7.18
N ILE A 103 -14.90 -21.06 5.92
CA ILE A 103 -16.04 -20.52 5.18
C ILE A 103 -17.37 -20.92 5.85
N SER A 104 -17.49 -22.18 6.27
CA SER A 104 -18.71 -22.68 6.93
C SER A 104 -18.94 -22.10 8.33
N THR A 105 -17.88 -21.74 9.05
CA THR A 105 -17.98 -21.09 10.37
C THR A 105 -18.26 -19.59 10.26
N SER A 106 -17.89 -18.98 9.13
CA SER A 106 -18.08 -17.56 8.88
C SER A 106 -19.54 -17.28 8.51
N ALA A 107 -20.21 -16.41 9.27
CA ALA A 107 -21.55 -15.94 8.95
C ALA A 107 -21.49 -14.95 7.76
N PHE A 108 -21.37 -15.48 6.55
CA PHE A 108 -21.63 -14.70 5.35
C PHE A 108 -23.15 -14.53 5.26
N GLU A 109 -23.64 -13.36 5.67
CA GLU A 109 -25.03 -12.99 5.44
C GLU A 109 -25.25 -12.97 3.93
N SER A 110 -25.86 -14.05 3.42
CA SER A 110 -26.21 -14.19 2.02
C SER A 110 -27.37 -13.24 1.76
N ALA A 111 -27.08 -11.96 1.61
CA ALA A 111 -28.03 -11.00 1.05
C ALA A 111 -28.36 -11.50 -0.36
N SER A 112 -29.50 -12.18 -0.50
CA SER A 112 -30.09 -12.46 -1.80
C SER A 112 -30.25 -11.11 -2.50
N VAL A 113 -29.52 -10.92 -3.60
CA VAL A 113 -29.55 -9.69 -4.39
C VAL A 113 -30.93 -9.55 -5.02
N SER A 114 -31.78 -8.72 -4.42
CA SER A 114 -32.99 -8.18 -5.05
C SER A 114 -33.15 -6.67 -4.80
N GLU A 115 -32.05 -5.94 -4.61
CA GLU A 115 -32.08 -4.47 -4.68
C GLU A 115 -30.90 -3.96 -5.50
N GLU A 116 -31.24 -3.03 -6.40
CA GLU A 116 -30.38 -2.34 -7.34
C GLU A 116 -29.33 -1.50 -6.59
N TYR A 117 -28.20 -2.11 -6.24
CA TYR A 117 -27.10 -1.43 -5.59
C TYR A 117 -26.42 -0.47 -6.56
N THR A 118 -26.68 0.82 -6.41
CA THR A 118 -25.86 1.88 -6.99
C THR A 118 -24.75 2.23 -5.99
N PRO A 119 -23.46 1.97 -6.31
CA PRO A 119 -22.38 2.36 -5.41
C PRO A 119 -22.33 3.88 -5.31
N GLN A 120 -22.66 4.43 -4.15
CA GLN A 120 -22.44 5.85 -3.87
C GLN A 120 -20.93 6.09 -3.78
N SER A 121 -20.40 6.95 -4.66
CA SER A 121 -18.98 7.27 -4.64
C SER A 121 -18.61 7.97 -3.32
N PRO A 122 -17.44 7.69 -2.73
CA PRO A 122 -16.97 8.38 -1.52
C PRO A 122 -16.86 9.90 -1.67
N THR A 123 -16.84 10.39 -2.92
CA THR A 123 -16.78 11.80 -3.28
C THR A 123 -18.11 12.55 -3.19
N PHE A 124 -19.24 11.87 -2.92
CA PHE A 124 -20.56 12.54 -2.84
C PHE A 124 -20.83 13.28 -1.52
N ARG A 125 -19.97 13.14 -0.50
CA ARG A 125 -20.07 13.97 0.72
C ARG A 125 -19.51 15.37 0.45
N MET A 126 -20.27 16.19 -0.28
CA MET A 126 -20.15 17.64 -0.15
C MET A 126 -20.52 17.99 1.29
N THR A 127 -19.58 18.60 2.01
CA THR A 127 -19.79 19.17 3.34
C THR A 127 -21.03 20.08 3.30
N PRO A 128 -21.96 20.00 4.26
CA PRO A 128 -23.03 20.99 4.34
C PRO A 128 -22.39 22.35 4.59
N ALA A 129 -22.42 23.22 3.60
CA ALA A 129 -22.18 24.63 3.80
C ALA A 129 -23.16 25.10 4.87
N SER A 130 -22.62 25.60 5.97
CA SER A 130 -23.39 26.21 7.04
C SER A 130 -24.30 27.28 6.44
N SER A 131 -25.61 27.06 6.60
CA SER A 131 -26.65 28.05 6.34
C SER A 131 -26.32 29.40 6.98
N GLY A 132 -26.40 30.44 6.17
CA GLY A 132 -26.80 31.78 6.62
C GLY A 132 -25.71 32.83 6.72
N ARG A 133 -25.54 33.61 5.64
CA ARG A 133 -25.89 35.05 5.63
C ARG A 133 -25.83 35.61 4.21
N ASN A 134 -26.93 36.21 3.80
CA ASN A 134 -27.07 36.99 2.57
C ASN A 134 -26.20 38.25 2.65
N HIS A 135 -25.40 38.54 1.61
CA HIS A 135 -25.17 39.91 1.15
C HIS A 135 -24.93 39.91 -0.37
N PRO A 136 -25.41 40.93 -1.10
CA PRO A 136 -25.48 40.92 -2.56
C PRO A 136 -24.23 41.52 -3.20
N GLY A 137 -23.88 40.96 -4.37
CA GLY A 137 -23.22 41.69 -5.46
C GLY A 137 -21.70 41.81 -5.37
N VAL A 138 -21.06 41.30 -6.43
CA VAL A 138 -20.05 41.98 -7.28
C VAL A 138 -19.04 40.94 -7.75
N CYS A 139 -19.07 40.67 -9.04
CA CYS A 139 -17.99 40.01 -9.77
C CYS A 139 -16.77 40.94 -9.82
N SER A 140 -15.56 40.42 -9.62
CA SER A 140 -14.36 40.83 -10.37
C SER A 140 -13.17 39.91 -10.11
N ASN A 141 -12.44 39.66 -11.21
CA ASN A 141 -11.17 38.94 -11.30
C ASN A 141 -10.07 39.59 -10.43
N GLY A 142 -9.11 38.77 -9.97
CA GLY A 142 -7.90 39.27 -9.33
C GLY A 142 -6.94 38.18 -8.86
N ASN A 143 -6.00 37.82 -9.74
CA ASN A 143 -4.66 37.31 -9.49
C ASN A 143 -4.02 37.60 -8.11
N GLU A 144 -3.87 36.60 -7.23
CA GLU A 144 -2.93 36.69 -6.09
C GLU A 144 -2.15 35.38 -5.88
N LYS A 145 -0.82 35.50 -5.92
CA LYS A 145 0.16 34.44 -5.68
C LYS A 145 0.19 34.15 -4.18
N TYR A 146 -0.20 32.95 -3.78
CA TYR A 146 -0.10 32.54 -2.38
C TYR A 146 1.25 31.84 -2.13
N SER A 147 2.22 32.57 -1.57
CA SER A 147 3.44 31.99 -1.01
C SER A 147 3.12 31.45 0.39
N GLN A 148 2.85 30.14 0.49
CA GLN A 148 2.60 29.48 1.77
C GLN A 148 3.93 29.00 2.36
N THR A 149 4.68 29.90 3.00
CA THR A 149 5.84 29.53 3.81
C THR A 149 5.31 28.96 5.13
N LEU A 150 5.33 27.63 5.28
CA LEU A 150 4.98 26.98 6.55
C LEU A 150 6.19 26.97 7.49
N HIS A 151 6.11 27.77 8.54
CA HIS A 151 7.05 27.74 9.66
C HIS A 151 6.71 26.56 10.58
N PHE A 152 7.60 25.56 10.65
CA PHE A 152 7.51 24.50 11.64
C PHE A 152 8.37 24.88 12.85
N SER A 153 7.74 25.02 14.01
CA SER A 153 8.45 25.19 15.27
C SER A 153 8.73 23.81 15.89
N PRO A 154 9.92 23.56 16.48
CA PRO A 154 10.20 22.32 17.19
C PRO A 154 9.33 22.23 18.45
N ILE A 155 8.66 21.10 18.66
CA ILE A 155 7.97 20.81 19.91
C ILE A 155 9.02 20.35 20.92
N SER A 156 9.24 21.15 21.96
CA SER A 156 10.07 20.80 23.12
C SER A 156 9.29 19.81 23.98
N THR A 157 9.79 18.59 24.14
CA THR A 157 9.24 17.59 25.07
C THR A 157 9.95 17.73 26.41
N GLU A 158 9.43 18.61 27.27
CA GLU A 158 9.80 18.63 28.69
C GLU A 158 8.50 18.64 29.50
N ASP A 159 8.34 17.57 30.29
CA ASP A 159 7.39 17.36 31.39
C ASP A 159 5.87 17.56 31.17
N CYS A 160 5.12 16.45 31.12
CA CYS A 160 4.02 16.25 32.07
C CYS A 160 3.60 14.78 32.20
N ARG A 161 3.28 14.41 33.43
CA ARG A 161 3.20 13.07 34.02
C ARG A 161 2.00 12.22 33.58
N GLU A 162 2.24 10.91 33.61
CA GLU A 162 1.31 9.82 33.96
C GLU A 162 -0.03 9.77 33.23
N GLN A 163 -0.03 9.11 32.06
CA GLN A 163 -1.19 8.33 31.65
C GLN A 163 -0.76 7.02 30.98
N GLU A 164 -1.30 5.94 31.51
CA GLU A 164 -1.03 4.54 31.27
C GLU A 164 -0.99 4.19 29.77
N VAL A 165 0.21 3.94 29.25
CA VAL A 165 0.42 3.43 27.89
C VAL A 165 0.13 1.95 27.92
N VAL A 166 -1.06 1.55 27.47
CA VAL A 166 -1.38 0.14 27.24
C VAL A 166 -0.51 -0.34 26.07
N LEU A 167 0.52 -1.10 26.44
CA LEU A 167 1.59 -1.62 25.59
C LEU A 167 1.00 -2.51 24.48
N PHE A 168 1.18 -2.11 23.22
CA PHE A 168 0.67 -2.80 22.02
C PHE A 168 1.45 -4.09 21.66
N ASP A 169 2.18 -4.70 22.61
CA ASP A 169 3.08 -5.82 22.34
C ASP A 169 2.45 -7.20 22.55
N HIS A 170 1.18 -7.30 22.99
CA HIS A 170 0.58 -8.60 23.31
C HIS A 170 -0.16 -9.32 22.17
N PHE A 171 -0.26 -8.75 20.97
CA PHE A 171 -1.07 -9.35 19.89
C PHE A 171 -0.30 -10.32 18.96
N ILE A 172 1.03 -10.33 18.97
CA ILE A 172 1.83 -11.13 18.01
C ILE A 172 2.35 -12.46 18.60
N ALA A 173 2.14 -12.74 19.88
CA ALA A 173 2.76 -13.89 20.54
C ALA A 173 1.91 -15.19 20.58
N GLU A 174 0.64 -15.19 20.17
CA GLU A 174 -0.24 -16.36 20.35
C GLU A 174 -0.54 -17.19 19.09
N VAL A 175 0.05 -16.89 17.93
CA VAL A 175 -0.32 -17.58 16.67
C VAL A 175 0.60 -18.75 16.28
N PHE A 176 1.69 -19.00 17.01
CA PHE A 176 2.58 -20.14 16.75
C PHE A 176 2.86 -20.96 18.00
N ASP A 177 1.83 -21.64 18.51
CA ASP A 177 2.00 -22.90 19.22
C ASP A 177 0.70 -23.72 19.18
N LYS A 178 0.64 -24.66 18.22
CA LYS A 178 -0.02 -25.97 18.29
C LYS A 178 0.13 -26.74 16.98
#